data_AF-A0A382W6Z4-F1
#
_entry.id   AF-A0A382W6Z4-F1
#
_cell.length_a   1.000
_cell.length_b   1.000
_cell.length_c   1.000
_cell.angle_alpha   90.00
_cell.angle_beta   90.00
_cell.angle_gamma   90.00
#
_symmetry.space_group_name_H-M   'P 1'
#
loop_
_entity.id
_entity.type
_entity.pdbx_description
1 polymer ?
#
loop_
_entity_poly.entity_id
_entity_poly.type
_entity_poly.pdbx_seq_one_letter_code
_entity_poly.pdbx_strand_id
1 'polypeptide(L)'
;GRFSGTIAGFIIGLLTDLSGTGSFFGLSPMVYSITGYAGGYLNGLYTKLSPLYFTLSWIGILCLQFLLSSLVIFQDLLISDLPLFWFKWIASASYTLGFAGILQVIFPIHRLS
;
A
#
# COMPACT_ATOMS: atom_id res chain seq x y z
N GLY A 1 6.84 3.69 13.92
CA GLY A 1 5.64 3.51 14.76
C GLY A 1 4.40 4.12 14.11
N ARG A 2 3.19 3.82 14.63
CA ARG A 2 1.89 4.13 14.00
C ARG A 2 1.70 5.61 13.62
N PHE A 3 1.85 6.53 14.58
CA PHE A 3 1.64 7.96 14.36
C PHE A 3 2.58 8.56 13.30
N SER A 4 3.87 8.25 13.39
CA SER A 4 4.87 8.67 12.40
C SER A 4 4.59 8.09 11.02
N GLY A 5 4.15 6.83 10.94
CA GLY A 5 3.73 6.19 9.68
C GLY A 5 2.51 6.89 9.05
N THR A 6 1.50 7.24 9.85
CA THR A 6 0.32 7.98 9.38
C THR A 6 0.68 9.36 8.81
N ILE A 7 1.51 10.13 9.53
CA ILE A 7 1.94 11.46 9.06
C ILE A 7 2.78 11.36 7.79
N ALA A 8 3.73 10.42 7.74
CA ALA A 8 4.54 10.19 6.54
C ALA A 8 3.65 9.80 5.35
N GLY A 9 2.69 8.90 5.57
CA GLY A 9 1.71 8.51 4.56
C GLY A 9 0.88 9.69 4.06
N PHE A 10 0.38 10.53 4.97
CA PHE A 10 -0.36 11.74 4.62
C PHE A 10 0.47 12.70 3.75
N ILE A 11 1.69 13.02 4.17
CA ILE A 11 2.58 13.96 3.45
C ILE A 11 2.94 13.41 2.06
N ILE A 12 3.34 12.14 1.99
CA ILE A 12 3.68 11.50 0.70
C ILE A 12 2.46 11.49 -0.22
N GLY A 13 1.28 11.12 0.29
CA GLY A 13 0.05 11.13 -0.48
C GLY A 13 -0.32 12.53 -0.98
N LEU A 14 -0.07 13.57 -0.17
CA LEU A 14 -0.31 14.97 -0.57
C LEU A 14 0.66 15.38 -1.67
N LEU A 15 1.94 15.00 -1.58
CA LEU A 15 2.93 15.24 -2.63
C LEU A 15 2.57 14.51 -3.94
N THR A 16 2.05 13.28 -3.87
CA THR A 16 1.62 12.54 -5.08
C THR A 16 0.41 13.18 -5.76
N ASP A 17 -0.49 13.79 -4.99
CA ASP A 17 -1.61 14.53 -5.58
C ASP A 17 -1.14 15.85 -6.20
N LEU A 18 -0.21 16.56 -5.54
CA LEU A 18 0.37 17.80 -6.05
C LEU A 18 1.29 17.61 -7.26
N SER A 19 1.85 16.41 -7.46
CA SER A 19 2.69 16.09 -8.62
C SER A 19 1.89 15.92 -9.92
N GLY A 20 0.55 16.02 -9.86
CA GLY A 20 -0.33 15.85 -11.01
C GLY A 20 -0.48 14.41 -11.49
N THR A 21 0.04 13.44 -10.72
CA THR A 21 -0.11 12.01 -11.02
C THR A 21 -1.45 11.44 -10.57
N GLY A 22 -2.11 12.07 -9.59
CA GLY A 22 -3.42 11.69 -9.09
C GLY A 22 -4.57 12.41 -9.80
N SER A 23 -5.58 11.66 -10.25
CA SER A 23 -6.83 12.24 -10.78
C SER A 23 -7.79 12.70 -9.66
N PHE A 24 -7.58 12.24 -8.43
CA PHE A 24 -8.47 12.47 -7.28
C PHE A 24 -7.70 13.05 -6.09
N PHE A 25 -7.78 14.38 -5.94
CA PHE A 25 -7.17 15.08 -4.81
C PHE A 25 -7.79 14.61 -3.48
N GLY A 26 -6.95 14.26 -2.52
CA GLY A 26 -7.34 13.76 -1.20
C GLY A 26 -7.40 12.23 -1.09
N LEU A 27 -7.55 11.51 -2.21
CA LEU A 27 -7.58 10.04 -2.20
C LEU A 27 -6.22 9.46 -1.80
N SER A 28 -5.13 9.95 -2.41
CA SER A 28 -3.79 9.46 -2.11
C SER A 28 -3.35 9.75 -0.66
N PRO A 29 -3.53 10.96 -0.10
CA PRO A 29 -3.30 11.25 1.32
C PRO A 29 -4.06 10.30 2.24
N MET A 30 -5.34 10.05 1.96
CA MET A 30 -6.18 9.17 2.80
C MET A 30 -5.67 7.72 2.76
N VAL A 31 -5.52 7.17 1.57
CA VAL A 31 -5.09 5.78 1.38
C VAL A 31 -3.69 5.57 1.96
N TYR A 32 -2.75 6.49 1.72
CA TYR A 32 -1.39 6.37 2.23
C TYR A 32 -1.32 6.55 3.75
N SER A 33 -2.17 7.39 4.34
CA SER A 33 -2.29 7.51 5.80
C SER A 33 -2.77 6.21 6.46
N ILE A 34 -3.78 5.55 5.86
CA ILE A 34 -4.28 4.23 6.31
C ILE A 34 -3.17 3.19 6.20
N THR A 35 -2.48 3.18 5.07
CA THR A 35 -1.37 2.24 4.82
C THR A 35 -0.22 2.47 5.80
N GLY A 36 0.15 3.72 6.05
CA GLY A 36 1.19 4.10 7.01
C GLY A 36 0.82 3.77 8.45
N TYR A 37 -0.46 3.92 8.83
CA TYR A 37 -0.96 3.46 10.12
C TYR A 37 -0.83 1.94 10.27
N ALA A 38 -1.30 1.18 9.27
CA ALA A 38 -1.27 -0.29 9.28
C ALA A 38 0.16 -0.84 9.23
N GLY A 39 1.03 -0.29 8.39
CA GLY A 39 2.45 -0.64 8.35
C GLY A 39 3.17 -0.26 9.64
N GLY A 40 2.83 0.91 10.21
CA GLY A 40 3.33 1.34 11.51
C GLY A 40 2.87 0.48 12.69
N TYR A 41 1.77 -0.26 12.54
CA TYR A 41 1.31 -1.27 13.50
C TYR A 41 2.22 -2.50 13.51
N LEU A 42 2.76 -2.89 12.36
CA LEU A 42 3.68 -4.03 12.22
C LEU A 42 5.07 -3.77 12.82
N ASN A 43 5.41 -2.52 13.11
CA ASN A 43 6.68 -2.15 13.73
C ASN A 43 6.80 -2.81 15.13
N GLY A 44 7.90 -3.55 15.36
CA GLY A 44 8.12 -4.29 16.61
C GLY A 44 7.31 -5.58 16.77
N LEU A 45 6.45 -5.94 15.80
CA LEU A 45 5.67 -7.20 15.84
C LEU A 45 6.39 -8.37 15.18
N TYR A 46 7.49 -8.14 14.46
CA TYR A 46 8.26 -9.23 13.86
C TYR A 46 8.78 -10.24 14.88
N THR A 47 9.19 -9.79 16.07
CA THR A 47 9.68 -10.66 17.15
C THR A 47 8.57 -11.43 17.87
N LYS A 48 7.31 -11.05 17.67
CA LYS A 48 6.12 -11.62 18.33
C LYS A 48 5.28 -12.50 17.40
N LEU A 49 5.33 -12.26 16.10
CA LEU A 49 4.57 -12.97 15.08
C LEU A 49 5.46 -13.99 14.35
N SER A 50 4.84 -15.03 13.79
CA SER A 50 5.59 -15.91 12.89
C SER A 50 6.05 -15.13 11.64
N PRO A 51 7.22 -15.46 11.06
CA PRO A 51 7.72 -14.79 9.87
C PRO A 51 6.73 -14.82 8.70
N LEU A 52 5.95 -15.90 8.57
CA LEU A 52 4.90 -16.05 7.56
C LEU A 52 3.74 -15.08 7.80
N TYR A 53 3.23 -15.00 9.04
CA TYR A 53 2.15 -14.05 9.37
C TYR A 53 2.59 -12.61 9.17
N PHE A 54 3.82 -12.26 9.56
CA PHE A 54 4.38 -10.94 9.31
C PHE A 54 4.43 -10.62 7.80
N THR A 55 4.88 -11.59 7.00
CA THR A 55 5.02 -11.43 5.56
C THR A 55 3.67 -11.26 4.88
N LEU A 56 2.69 -12.11 5.21
CA LEU A 56 1.33 -12.00 4.71
C LEU A 56 0.66 -10.69 5.13
N SER A 57 0.98 -10.18 6.33
CA SER A 57 0.39 -8.93 6.83
C SER A 57 0.82 -7.72 6.01
N TRP A 58 2.12 -7.53 5.75
CA TRP A 58 2.56 -6.37 4.97
C TRP A 58 2.15 -6.48 3.49
N ILE A 59 2.15 -7.69 2.93
CA ILE A 59 1.63 -7.95 1.56
C ILE A 59 0.15 -7.59 1.50
N GLY A 60 -0.64 -8.05 2.48
CA GLY A 60 -2.08 -7.75 2.55
C GLY A 60 -2.37 -6.26 2.66
N ILE A 61 -1.58 -5.52 3.45
CA ILE A 61 -1.70 -4.06 3.58
C ILE A 61 -1.47 -3.37 2.23
N LEU A 62 -0.44 -3.75 1.48
CA LEU A 62 -0.17 -3.19 0.15
C LEU A 62 -1.27 -3.56 -0.85
N CYS A 63 -1.71 -4.82 -0.89
CA CYS A 63 -2.82 -5.24 -1.75
C CYS A 63 -4.10 -4.42 -1.48
N LEU A 64 -4.41 -4.17 -0.21
CA LEU A 64 -5.56 -3.38 0.21
C LEU A 64 -5.40 -1.91 -0.21
N GLN A 65 -4.22 -1.33 -0.03
CA GLN A 65 -3.91 0.03 -0.51
C GLN A 65 -4.22 0.18 -2.00
N PHE A 66 -3.68 -0.72 -2.84
CA PHE A 66 -3.94 -0.70 -4.28
C PHE A 66 -5.39 -0.97 -4.63
N LEU A 67 -6.09 -1.81 -3.86
CA LEU A 67 -7.52 -2.08 -4.06
C LEU A 67 -8.36 -0.82 -3.84
N LEU A 68 -8.15 -0.12 -2.72
CA LEU A 68 -8.87 1.12 -2.41
C LEU A 68 -8.67 2.18 -3.47
N SER A 69 -7.44 2.38 -3.93
CA SER A 69 -7.15 3.32 -5.03
C SER A 69 -7.80 2.87 -6.34
N SER A 70 -7.72 1.58 -6.68
CA SER A 70 -8.26 1.05 -7.93
C SER A 70 -9.78 1.14 -8.00
N LEU A 71 -10.50 0.93 -6.90
CA LEU A 71 -11.95 1.04 -6.84
C LEU A 71 -12.45 2.43 -7.25
N VAL A 72 -11.71 3.48 -6.92
CA VAL A 72 -12.06 4.87 -7.27
C VAL A 72 -11.56 5.23 -8.66
N ILE A 73 -10.31 4.90 -8.99
CA ILE A 73 -9.69 5.28 -10.27
C ILE A 73 -10.31 4.53 -11.46
N PHE A 74 -10.66 3.26 -11.27
CA PHE A 74 -11.19 2.38 -12.31
C PHE A 74 -12.68 2.07 -12.10
N GLN A 75 -13.43 3.01 -11.52
CA GLN A 75 -14.87 2.84 -11.25
C GLN A 75 -15.66 2.51 -12.53
N ASP A 76 -15.34 3.14 -13.66
CA ASP A 76 -15.99 2.85 -14.94
C ASP A 76 -15.78 1.41 -15.41
N LEU A 77 -14.57 0.89 -15.19
CA LEU A 77 -14.21 -0.49 -15.52
C LEU A 77 -14.87 -1.49 -14.57
N LEU A 78 -15.04 -1.12 -13.29
CA LEU A 78 -15.77 -1.95 -12.33
C LEU A 78 -17.20 -2.25 -12.80
N ILE A 79 -17.85 -1.26 -13.43
CA ILE A 79 -19.23 -1.37 -13.93
C ILE A 79 -19.27 -1.99 -15.33
N SER A 80 -18.33 -1.62 -16.21
CA SER A 80 -18.36 -1.99 -17.63
C SER A 80 -17.67 -3.31 -17.94
N ASP A 81 -16.53 -3.60 -17.31
CA ASP A 81 -15.67 -4.76 -17.59
C ASP A 81 -14.92 -5.22 -16.33
N LEU A 82 -15.62 -6.02 -15.52
CA LEU A 82 -15.11 -6.54 -14.25
C LEU A 82 -13.82 -7.38 -14.41
N PRO A 83 -13.67 -8.27 -15.40
CA PRO A 83 -12.40 -8.95 -15.65
C PRO A 83 -11.22 -7.99 -15.86
N LEU A 84 -11.42 -6.93 -16.66
CA LEU A 84 -10.36 -5.96 -16.93
C LEU A 84 -10.00 -5.13 -15.69
N PHE A 85 -10.96 -4.83 -14.82
CA PHE A 85 -10.71 -4.22 -13.52
C PHE A 85 -9.77 -5.07 -12.66
N TRP A 86 -10.08 -6.37 -12.49
CA TRP A 86 -9.25 -7.27 -11.69
C TRP A 86 -7.84 -7.40 -12.27
N PHE A 87 -7.71 -7.45 -13.60
CA PHE A 87 -6.41 -7.47 -14.26
C PHE A 87 -5.59 -6.21 -13.95
N LYS A 88 -6.18 -5.02 -14.04
CA LYS A 88 -5.49 -3.75 -13.71
C LYS A 88 -5.07 -3.68 -12.24
N TRP A 89 -5.93 -4.13 -11.34
CA TRP A 89 -5.59 -4.18 -9.92
C TRP A 89 -4.43 -5.15 -9.65
N ILE A 90 -4.47 -6.38 -10.19
CA ILE A 90 -3.38 -7.35 -10.05
C ILE A 90 -2.08 -6.82 -10.66
N ALA A 91 -2.13 -6.20 -11.84
CA ALA A 91 -0.96 -5.65 -12.51
C ALA A 91 -0.30 -4.53 -11.68
N SER A 92 -1.09 -3.61 -11.13
CA SER A 92 -0.56 -2.50 -10.30
C SER A 92 -0.03 -2.98 -8.94
N ALA A 93 -0.73 -3.91 -8.29
CA ALA A 93 -0.27 -4.51 -7.04
C ALA A 93 1.00 -5.34 -7.24
N SER A 94 1.06 -6.20 -8.27
CA SER A 94 2.22 -7.06 -8.55
C SER A 94 3.47 -6.27 -8.90
N TYR A 95 3.35 -5.16 -9.64
CA TYR A 95 4.48 -4.26 -9.92
C TYR A 95 5.13 -3.79 -8.61
N THR A 96 4.33 -3.24 -7.69
CA THR A 96 4.83 -2.71 -6.42
C THR A 96 5.30 -3.80 -5.46
N LEU A 97 4.59 -4.93 -5.41
CA LEU A 97 5.01 -6.10 -4.64
C LEU A 97 6.34 -6.68 -5.13
N GLY A 98 6.61 -6.64 -6.43
CA GLY A 98 7.90 -7.03 -7.01
C GLY A 98 9.05 -6.22 -6.42
N PHE A 99 8.93 -4.88 -6.43
CA PHE A 99 9.94 -4.01 -5.81
C PHE A 99 10.02 -4.17 -4.28
N ALA A 100 8.88 -4.26 -3.60
CA ALA A 100 8.85 -4.49 -2.16
C ALA A 100 9.50 -5.83 -1.78
N GLY A 101 9.30 -6.88 -2.58
CA GLY A 101 9.95 -8.18 -2.42
C GLY A 101 11.47 -8.12 -2.61
N ILE A 102 11.95 -7.40 -3.62
CA ILE A 102 13.39 -7.17 -3.82
C ILE A 102 13.98 -6.41 -2.62
N LEU A 103 13.31 -5.34 -2.17
CA LEU A 103 13.75 -4.59 -0.99
C LEU A 103 13.75 -5.44 0.28
N GLN A 104 12.81 -6.37 0.44
CA GLN A 104 12.77 -7.31 1.55
C GLN A 104 13.96 -8.29 1.54
N VAL A 105 14.54 -8.60 0.38
CA VAL A 105 15.75 -9.45 0.30
C VAL A 105 17.00 -8.63 0.65
N ILE A 106 17.10 -7.40 0.17
CA ILE A 106 18.28 -6.53 0.37
C ILE A 106 18.30 -5.94 1.77
N PHE A 107 17.17 -5.40 2.24
CA PHE A 107 17.00 -4.77 3.54
C PHE A 107 15.84 -5.38 4.33
N PRO A 108 16.17 -6.36 5.18
CA PRO A 108 15.31 -6.90 6.21
C PRO A 108 14.28 -5.97 6.81
N ILE A 109 12.97 -6.01 6.50
CA ILE A 109 12.02 -5.20 7.31
C ILE A 109 12.14 -5.55 8.81
N HIS A 110 12.55 -6.77 9.15
CA HIS A 110 12.83 -7.19 10.53
C HIS A 110 14.06 -6.55 11.19
N ARG A 111 15.02 -6.05 10.40
CA ARG A 111 16.25 -5.40 10.93
C ARG A 111 16.06 -3.92 11.21
N LEU A 112 14.94 -3.34 10.79
CA LEU A 112 14.61 -1.92 10.93
C LEU A 112 13.79 -1.62 12.20
N SER A 113 13.61 -2.64 13.06
CA SER A 113 12.88 -2.57 14.34
C SER A 113 13.82 -2.54 15.53
#